data_AF-A0A5J5Q5S5-F1
#
_entry.id   AF-A0A5J5Q5S5-F1
#
_cell.length_a   1.000
_cell.length_b   1.000
_cell.length_c   1.000
_cell.angle_alpha   90.00
_cell.angle_beta   90.00
_cell.angle_gamma   90.00
#
_symmetry.space_group_name_H-M   'P 1'
#
loop_
_entity.id
_entity.type
_entity.pdbx_description
1 polymer ?
#
loop_
_entity_poly.entity_id
_entity_poly.type
_entity_poly.pdbx_seq_one_letter_code
_entity_poly.pdbx_strand_id
1 'polypeptide(L)'
;MNNPRNGTALNHRGTKATCVSKSWKSLIADNFFIKKHLKRTQNDPEFSKKRVLINIADIAPRTQPGSTIKSCSLTLKSIFEDPNVNTTEIEYPSKNESHSDWIVGSCNGLVCITIRENTVLLLNPTLRVSKRLPDIGFKKRRGYTVYGFGFDASVDDYKVVGVFCYPGIVKVYSLRANCWRRIQDFPFEVFSNEAGKHVDGTLNWAVFSGQDGDFSIVSLDLAQETYKEVTQPCYGDRVDERTLGVLDGYLCVLCSYRKLYAEVWVMKEYGKRESWTKLVSIPYLPYERSEMFLTPVSVSKSGEILLRYGVNILLYNPKKNMFRIPMFPYDVISYISQAEVYEESLVSPTAVNQHR
;
A
#
# COMPACT_ATOMS: atom_id res chain seq x y z
N MET A 1 -34.10 46.52 -6.46
CA MET A 1 -33.60 45.88 -7.69
C MET A 1 -32.28 45.19 -7.32
N ASN A 2 -32.34 43.96 -6.79
CA ASN A 2 -32.25 42.66 -7.51
C ASN A 2 -30.96 42.56 -8.36
N ASN A 3 -29.87 42.00 -7.84
CA ASN A 3 -29.43 40.57 -7.85
C ASN A 3 -28.71 40.18 -9.17
N PRO A 4 -27.84 39.13 -9.22
CA PRO A 4 -26.90 38.60 -8.22
C PRO A 4 -25.50 38.25 -8.81
N ARG A 5 -24.55 37.99 -7.90
CA ARG A 5 -23.31 37.22 -8.14
C ARG A 5 -23.62 35.72 -8.23
N ASN A 6 -23.15 35.05 -9.28
CA ASN A 6 -23.11 33.59 -9.37
C ASN A 6 -21.96 33.05 -8.51
N GLY A 7 -22.30 32.45 -7.36
CA GLY A 7 -21.39 31.63 -6.57
C GLY A 7 -21.61 30.15 -6.92
N THR A 8 -20.67 29.55 -7.65
CA THR A 8 -20.61 28.12 -7.88
C THR A 8 -20.27 27.39 -6.58
N ALA A 9 -21.23 26.59 -6.08
CA ALA A 9 -21.04 25.70 -4.95
C ALA A 9 -20.16 24.50 -5.33
N LEU A 10 -18.97 24.42 -4.73
CA LEU A 10 -18.15 23.21 -4.73
C LEU A 10 -18.53 22.35 -3.52
N ASN A 11 -19.16 21.21 -3.81
CA ASN A 11 -19.53 20.18 -2.84
C ASN A 11 -18.29 19.50 -2.26
N HIS A 12 -17.85 19.92 -1.07
CA HIS A 12 -16.97 19.12 -0.20
C HIS A 12 -17.82 18.30 0.79
N ARG A 13 -18.16 17.06 0.42
CA ARG A 13 -18.84 16.10 1.32
C ARG A 13 -17.85 15.05 1.82
N GLY A 14 -17.68 15.03 3.14
CA GLY A 14 -16.71 14.24 3.90
C GLY A 14 -15.69 15.19 4.50
N THR A 15 -15.97 15.94 5.56
CA THR A 15 -15.95 15.43 6.95
C THR A 15 -16.58 16.47 7.90
N LYS A 16 -17.68 17.14 7.50
CA LYS A 16 -18.37 18.15 8.34
C LYS A 16 -19.39 17.58 9.34
N ALA A 17 -19.59 16.27 9.42
CA ALA A 17 -20.73 15.68 10.12
C ALA A 17 -20.55 15.43 11.64
N THR A 18 -19.32 15.37 12.16
CA THR A 18 -19.08 15.08 13.60
C THR A 18 -19.45 16.23 14.54
N CYS A 19 -19.58 17.45 14.00
CA CYS A 19 -19.92 18.67 14.75
C CYS A 19 -21.44 18.93 14.82
N VAL A 20 -22.26 18.23 14.02
CA VAL A 20 -23.65 18.68 13.76
C VAL A 20 -24.69 17.90 14.56
N SER A 21 -24.43 16.64 14.97
CA SER A 21 -25.41 15.86 15.75
C SER A 21 -24.80 14.67 16.49
N LYS A 22 -25.21 14.48 17.75
CA LYS A 22 -24.83 13.32 18.59
C LYS A 22 -25.29 11.99 17.98
N SER A 23 -26.49 11.96 17.40
CA SER A 23 -27.04 10.75 16.77
C SER A 23 -26.24 10.36 15.52
N TRP A 24 -25.86 11.33 14.69
CA TRP A 24 -25.01 11.09 13.52
C TRP A 24 -23.61 10.62 13.93
N LYS A 25 -23.03 11.20 14.99
CA LYS A 25 -21.75 10.75 15.55
C LYS A 25 -21.82 9.31 16.06
N SER A 26 -22.93 8.92 16.70
CA SER A 26 -23.15 7.55 17.15
C SER A 26 -23.26 6.58 15.98
N LEU A 27 -23.98 6.95 14.92
CA LEU A 27 -24.17 6.09 13.75
C LEU A 27 -22.87 5.83 13.00
N ILE A 28 -22.02 6.84 12.81
CA ILE A 28 -20.74 6.67 12.09
C ILE A 28 -19.68 5.93 12.92
N ALA A 29 -19.87 5.82 14.24
CA ALA A 29 -19.02 5.05 15.15
C ALA A 29 -19.53 3.62 15.37
N ASP A 30 -20.71 3.28 14.86
CA ASP A 30 -21.28 1.94 14.96
C ASP A 30 -20.54 0.93 14.07
N ASN A 31 -20.13 -0.20 14.64
CA ASN A 31 -19.34 -1.21 13.93
C ASN A 31 -20.09 -1.83 12.75
N PHE A 32 -21.41 -2.01 12.84
CA PHE A 32 -22.19 -2.55 11.74
C PHE A 32 -22.23 -1.55 10.57
N PHE A 33 -22.43 -0.27 10.87
CA PHE A 33 -22.36 0.79 9.87
C PHE A 33 -20.98 0.90 9.23
N ILE A 34 -19.90 0.86 10.02
CA ILE A 34 -18.51 0.91 9.51
C ILE A 34 -18.25 -0.26 8.56
N LYS A 35 -18.59 -1.49 8.94
CA LYS A 35 -18.42 -2.68 8.08
C LYS A 35 -19.22 -2.59 6.80
N LYS A 36 -20.47 -2.13 6.89
CA LYS A 36 -21.34 -1.94 5.72
C LYS A 36 -20.80 -0.85 4.79
N HIS A 37 -20.30 0.25 5.34
CA HIS A 37 -19.64 1.32 4.59
C HIS A 37 -18.40 0.79 3.88
N LEU A 38 -17.53 0.07 4.58
CA LEU A 38 -16.31 -0.51 4.01
C LEU A 38 -16.63 -1.48 2.86
N LYS A 39 -17.57 -2.40 3.06
CA LYS A 39 -17.99 -3.33 2.00
C LYS A 39 -18.55 -2.59 0.78
N ARG A 40 -19.24 -1.47 0.97
CA ARG A 40 -19.72 -0.63 -0.13
C ARG A 40 -18.57 0.05 -0.87
N THR A 41 -17.56 0.54 -0.15
CA THR A 41 -16.35 1.13 -0.74
C THR A 41 -15.56 0.10 -1.56
N GLN A 42 -15.37 -1.10 -1.04
CA GLN A 42 -14.62 -2.18 -1.73
C GLN A 42 -15.28 -2.62 -3.03
N ASN A 43 -16.62 -2.58 -3.07
CA ASN A 43 -17.40 -2.93 -4.25
C ASN A 43 -17.77 -1.70 -5.09
N ASP A 44 -17.18 -0.53 -4.83
CA ASP A 44 -17.44 0.67 -5.61
C ASP A 44 -16.82 0.51 -7.00
N PRO A 45 -17.64 0.37 -8.06
CA PRO A 45 -17.10 0.20 -9.39
C PRO A 45 -16.32 1.45 -9.79
N GLU A 46 -16.76 2.65 -9.42
CA GLU A 46 -16.19 3.92 -9.92
C GLU A 46 -14.86 4.33 -9.29
N PHE A 47 -14.27 3.48 -8.43
CA PHE A 47 -13.08 3.82 -7.65
C PHE A 47 -13.20 5.18 -6.93
N SER A 48 -14.43 5.63 -6.64
CA SER A 48 -14.69 6.98 -6.14
C SER A 48 -14.15 7.20 -4.73
N LYS A 49 -13.83 6.10 -4.06
CA LYS A 49 -13.30 6.00 -2.71
C LYS A 49 -11.90 5.39 -2.63
N LYS A 50 -11.28 5.04 -3.77
CA LYS A 50 -9.87 4.64 -3.78
C LYS A 50 -8.97 5.86 -3.96
N ARG A 51 -7.81 5.82 -3.31
CA ARG A 51 -6.79 6.86 -3.33
C ARG A 51 -5.42 6.21 -3.45
N VAL A 52 -4.47 6.93 -4.03
CA VAL A 52 -3.05 6.54 -4.02
C VAL A 52 -2.34 7.35 -2.96
N LEU A 53 -1.63 6.66 -2.08
CA LEU A 53 -0.57 7.23 -1.27
C LEU A 53 0.72 7.16 -2.05
N ILE A 54 1.47 8.25 -2.01
CA ILE A 54 2.78 8.38 -2.62
C ILE A 54 3.72 8.93 -1.56
N ASN A 55 4.83 8.23 -1.36
CA ASN A 55 5.92 8.69 -0.53
C ASN A 55 6.91 9.43 -1.41
N ILE A 56 7.16 10.70 -1.07
CA ILE A 56 8.02 11.59 -1.84
C ILE A 56 9.27 11.87 -1.01
N ALA A 57 10.44 11.65 -1.59
CA ALA A 57 11.72 11.96 -0.98
C ALA A 57 12.39 13.15 -1.70
N ASP A 58 13.00 14.05 -0.91
CA ASP A 58 13.77 15.20 -1.43
C ASP A 58 15.23 14.82 -1.72
N ILE A 59 15.82 15.37 -2.78
CA ILE A 59 17.21 15.15 -3.22
C ILE A 59 18.14 16.29 -2.73
N ALA A 60 17.63 17.33 -2.04
CA ALA A 60 18.40 18.53 -1.68
C ALA A 60 19.81 18.24 -1.11
N PRO A 61 20.90 18.62 -1.81
CA PRO A 61 22.27 18.19 -1.46
C PRO A 61 22.90 18.91 -0.25
N ARG A 62 22.19 19.81 0.44
CA ARG A 62 22.75 20.64 1.53
C ARG A 62 21.84 20.81 2.76
N THR A 63 20.65 20.20 2.75
CA THR A 63 19.72 20.13 3.89
C THR A 63 19.25 18.69 4.01
N GLN A 64 19.08 18.20 5.24
CA GLN A 64 18.77 16.79 5.48
C GLN A 64 17.54 16.34 4.65
N PRO A 65 17.60 15.19 3.94
CA PRO A 65 16.50 14.74 3.10
C PRO A 65 15.23 14.53 3.95
N GLY A 66 14.15 15.24 3.62
CA GLY A 66 12.83 15.01 4.19
C GLY A 66 12.04 14.01 3.34
N SER A 67 11.25 13.14 3.98
CA SER A 67 10.23 12.33 3.32
C SER A 67 8.84 12.84 3.66
N THR A 68 7.98 12.99 2.65
CA THR A 68 6.61 13.44 2.82
C THR A 68 5.65 12.47 2.15
N ILE A 69 4.73 11.91 2.93
CA ILE A 69 3.64 11.09 2.41
C ILE A 69 2.49 12.00 1.97
N LYS A 70 2.11 11.90 0.70
CA LYS A 70 0.96 12.59 0.13
C LYS A 70 -0.06 11.57 -0.37
N SER A 71 -1.30 12.01 -0.52
CA SER A 71 -2.40 11.22 -1.09
C SER A 71 -3.04 11.94 -2.27
N CYS A 72 -3.48 11.21 -3.28
CA CYS A 72 -4.29 11.72 -4.38
C CYS A 72 -5.47 10.76 -4.67
N SER A 73 -6.50 11.28 -5.33
CA SER A 73 -7.70 10.51 -5.69
C SER A 73 -7.44 9.57 -6.86
N LEU A 74 -8.09 8.38 -6.87
CA LEU A 74 -8.20 7.49 -8.03
C LEU A 74 -9.55 7.57 -8.76
N THR A 75 -10.42 8.54 -8.43
CA THR A 75 -11.70 8.76 -9.11
C THR A 75 -11.56 8.90 -10.64
N LEU A 76 -12.58 8.61 -11.44
CA LEU A 76 -12.57 8.79 -12.92
C LEU A 76 -11.87 10.10 -13.38
N LYS A 77 -12.25 11.26 -12.83
CA LYS A 77 -11.64 12.58 -13.14
C LYS A 77 -10.22 12.84 -12.59
N SER A 78 -9.48 11.81 -12.18
CA SER A 78 -8.19 11.94 -11.47
C SER A 78 -6.99 11.61 -12.37
N ILE A 79 -5.98 10.94 -11.82
CA ILE A 79 -4.72 10.52 -12.45
C ILE A 79 -4.88 9.76 -13.77
N PHE A 80 -6.09 9.24 -14.07
CA PHE A 80 -6.44 8.54 -15.31
C PHE A 80 -7.02 9.45 -16.41
N GLU A 81 -7.62 10.59 -16.06
CA GLU A 81 -8.24 11.51 -17.03
C GLU A 81 -7.52 12.87 -17.06
N ASP A 82 -7.16 13.44 -15.92
CA ASP A 82 -6.54 14.76 -15.79
C ASP A 82 -5.00 14.69 -15.81
N PRO A 83 -4.31 15.50 -16.64
CA PRO A 83 -2.86 15.65 -16.55
C PRO A 83 -2.40 16.32 -15.25
N ASN A 84 -3.22 17.15 -14.58
CA ASN A 84 -2.87 17.82 -13.33
C ASN A 84 -3.50 17.12 -12.13
N VAL A 85 -2.67 16.52 -11.28
CA VAL A 85 -3.14 15.72 -10.14
C VAL A 85 -3.10 16.52 -8.85
N ASN A 86 -4.27 16.77 -8.27
CA ASN A 86 -4.37 17.34 -6.93
C ASN A 86 -3.91 16.34 -5.87
N THR A 87 -2.99 16.77 -5.01
CA THR A 87 -2.48 15.97 -3.88
C THR A 87 -2.79 16.64 -2.55
N THR A 88 -3.00 15.83 -1.53
CA THR A 88 -3.20 16.27 -0.14
C THR A 88 -2.18 15.56 0.73
N GLU A 89 -1.39 16.35 1.44
CA GLU A 89 -0.39 15.86 2.37
C GLU A 89 -1.03 15.12 3.55
N ILE A 90 -0.46 13.99 3.95
CA ILE A 90 -0.90 13.22 5.12
C ILE A 90 -0.13 13.71 6.33
N GLU A 91 -0.88 14.06 7.38
CA GLU A 91 -0.33 14.43 8.68
C GLU A 91 -0.22 13.20 9.58
N TYR A 92 0.91 13.07 10.28
CA TYR A 92 1.15 12.03 11.28
C TYR A 92 2.20 12.50 12.30
N PRO A 93 2.21 11.92 13.51
CA PRO A 93 3.19 12.28 14.54
C PRO A 93 4.64 12.06 14.08
N SER A 94 5.57 12.90 14.54
CA SER A 94 7.03 12.78 14.29
C SER A 94 7.48 12.88 12.83
N LYS A 95 6.63 13.42 11.94
CA LYS A 95 6.93 13.62 10.52
C LYS A 95 8.20 14.43 10.25
N ASN A 96 8.45 15.48 11.02
CA ASN A 96 9.61 16.36 10.81
C ASN A 96 10.92 15.81 11.40
N GLU A 97 10.91 14.58 11.90
CA GLU A 97 12.02 14.01 12.65
C GLU A 97 12.73 12.86 11.90
N SER A 98 12.28 12.45 10.72
CA SER A 98 12.67 11.17 10.09
C SER A 98 13.14 11.29 8.64
N HIS A 99 14.09 10.41 8.29
CA HIS A 99 14.65 10.28 6.94
C HIS A 99 14.26 8.94 6.28
N SER A 100 13.47 8.10 6.95
CA SER A 100 13.10 6.75 6.49
C SER A 100 11.68 6.37 6.90
N ASP A 101 10.72 7.17 6.44
CA ASP A 101 9.31 6.80 6.54
C ASP A 101 8.97 5.83 5.42
N TRP A 102 8.34 4.71 5.77
CA TRP A 102 8.03 3.64 4.83
C TRP A 102 6.56 3.24 4.94
N ILE A 103 5.89 3.15 3.80
CA ILE A 103 4.54 2.61 3.69
C ILE A 103 4.64 1.09 3.75
N VAL A 104 4.07 0.48 4.79
CA VAL A 104 4.02 -0.98 4.94
C VAL A 104 2.91 -1.57 4.07
N GLY A 105 1.78 -0.87 3.97
CA GLY A 105 0.64 -1.26 3.15
C GLY A 105 -0.66 -0.68 3.68
N SER A 106 -1.74 -0.91 2.94
CA SER A 106 -3.09 -0.59 3.40
C SER A 106 -3.96 -1.84 3.55
N CYS A 107 -4.96 -1.77 4.44
CA CYS A 107 -5.93 -2.82 4.60
C CYS A 107 -7.23 -2.25 5.15
N ASN A 108 -8.35 -2.53 4.48
CA ASN A 108 -9.69 -2.15 4.93
C ASN A 108 -9.80 -0.65 5.36
N GLY A 109 -9.12 0.21 4.60
CA GLY A 109 -9.06 1.66 4.78
C GLY A 109 -8.21 2.19 5.94
N LEU A 110 -7.48 1.32 6.63
CA LEU A 110 -6.34 1.70 7.46
C LEU A 110 -5.05 1.62 6.64
N VAL A 111 -4.07 2.43 7.01
CA VAL A 111 -2.75 2.49 6.39
C VAL A 111 -1.72 2.27 7.48
N CYS A 112 -0.77 1.37 7.26
CA CYS A 112 0.35 1.13 8.16
C CYS A 112 1.60 1.80 7.59
N ILE A 113 2.27 2.60 8.41
CA ILE A 113 3.56 3.20 8.10
C ILE A 113 4.57 2.91 9.22
N THR A 114 5.85 2.89 8.86
CA THR A 114 6.95 2.80 9.82
C THR A 114 7.82 4.03 9.73
N ILE A 115 8.24 4.55 10.87
CA ILE A 115 9.15 5.69 11.02
C ILE A 115 10.43 5.18 11.66
N ARG A 116 11.59 5.52 11.07
CA ARG A 116 12.92 5.10 11.55
C ARG A 116 13.02 3.58 11.78
N GLU A 117 12.37 2.80 10.92
CA GLU A 117 12.31 1.32 10.93
C GLU A 117 11.70 0.65 12.16
N ASN A 118 11.38 1.38 13.23
CA ASN A 118 11.02 0.78 14.53
C ASN A 118 9.72 1.34 15.12
N THR A 119 9.30 2.54 14.73
CA THR A 119 8.03 3.11 15.18
C THR A 119 6.96 2.80 14.16
N VAL A 120 5.97 2.01 14.55
CA VAL A 120 4.83 1.68 13.69
C VAL A 120 3.64 2.59 14.02
N LEU A 121 3.01 3.13 12.98
CA LEU A 121 1.78 3.91 13.07
C LEU A 121 0.70 3.27 12.19
N LEU A 122 -0.51 3.19 12.75
CA LEU A 122 -1.72 2.93 11.99
C LEU A 122 -2.47 4.24 11.79
N LEU A 123 -2.79 4.56 10.55
CA LEU A 123 -3.44 5.80 10.14
C LEU A 123 -4.80 5.48 9.52
N ASN A 124 -5.78 6.34 9.77
CA ASN A 124 -6.90 6.52 8.86
C ASN A 124 -6.82 7.95 8.29
N PRO A 125 -6.37 8.11 7.02
CA PRO A 125 -6.30 9.41 6.37
C PRO A 125 -7.65 10.14 6.23
N THR A 126 -8.75 9.40 6.02
CA THR A 126 -10.11 9.95 5.88
C THR A 126 -10.60 10.56 7.18
N LEU A 127 -10.34 9.89 8.29
CA LEU A 127 -10.71 10.35 9.63
C LEU A 127 -9.67 11.31 10.24
N ARG A 128 -8.47 11.42 9.65
CA ARG A 128 -7.32 12.16 10.17
C ARG A 128 -6.94 11.75 11.59
N VAL A 129 -7.03 10.45 11.87
CA VAL A 129 -6.64 9.87 13.15
C VAL A 129 -5.49 8.90 12.95
N SER A 130 -4.62 8.82 13.96
CA SER A 130 -3.47 7.93 13.98
C SER A 130 -3.35 7.23 15.33
N LYS A 131 -2.74 6.05 15.33
CA LYS A 131 -2.36 5.31 16.54
C LYS A 131 -0.90 4.88 16.41
N ARG A 132 -0.08 5.30 17.37
CA ARG A 132 1.27 4.76 17.57
C ARG A 132 1.19 3.44 18.29
N LEU A 133 1.85 2.43 17.74
CA LEU A 133 1.92 1.12 18.36
C LEU A 133 2.99 1.10 19.47
N PRO A 134 2.85 0.24 20.49
CA PRO A 134 3.91 0.00 21.46
C PRO A 134 5.20 -0.43 20.77
N ASP A 135 6.33 -0.20 21.42
CA ASP A 135 7.64 -0.67 20.92
C ASP A 135 7.60 -2.20 20.73
N ILE A 136 8.02 -2.65 19.55
CA ILE A 136 8.11 -4.07 19.21
C ILE A 136 9.14 -4.80 20.08
N GLY A 137 10.09 -4.09 20.68
CA GLY A 137 11.06 -4.60 21.63
C GLY A 137 12.13 -5.48 20.98
N PHE A 138 12.49 -5.22 19.72
CA PHE A 138 13.66 -5.84 19.10
C PHE A 138 14.94 -5.21 19.65
N LYS A 139 15.89 -6.06 20.06
CA LYS A 139 17.17 -5.60 20.59
C LYS A 139 18.07 -5.19 19.43
N LYS A 140 18.37 -3.90 19.30
CA LYS A 140 19.26 -3.34 18.27
C LYS A 140 20.67 -3.90 18.44
N ARG A 141 21.00 -4.96 17.72
CA ARG A 141 22.34 -5.57 17.71
C ARG A 141 22.92 -5.55 16.31
N ARG A 142 22.34 -6.32 15.37
CA ARG A 142 22.59 -6.30 13.92
C ARG A 142 21.37 -6.94 13.24
N GLY A 143 20.89 -6.38 12.14
CA GLY A 143 19.67 -6.83 11.43
C GLY A 143 18.75 -5.65 11.07
N TYR A 144 17.69 -5.94 10.34
CA TYR A 144 16.65 -4.99 9.95
C TYR A 144 15.28 -5.60 10.21
N THR A 145 14.25 -4.75 10.29
CA THR A 145 12.87 -5.20 10.49
C THR A 145 12.08 -4.95 9.23
N VAL A 146 11.45 -5.99 8.70
CA VAL A 146 10.42 -5.87 7.66
C VAL A 146 9.05 -6.03 8.31
N TYR A 147 8.06 -5.36 7.73
CA TYR A 147 6.70 -5.37 8.26
C TYR A 147 5.71 -5.85 7.20
N GLY A 148 4.60 -6.40 7.67
CA GLY A 148 3.40 -6.60 6.87
C GLY A 148 2.18 -6.19 7.69
N PHE A 149 1.15 -5.68 7.01
CA PHE A 149 -0.06 -5.20 7.64
C PHE A 149 -1.28 -5.79 6.96
N GLY A 150 -2.20 -6.35 7.74
CA GLY A 150 -3.38 -7.00 7.19
C GLY A 150 -4.49 -7.16 8.22
N PHE A 151 -5.54 -7.84 7.77
CA PHE A 151 -6.75 -8.08 8.56
C PHE A 151 -7.01 -9.58 8.67
N ASP A 152 -7.23 -10.02 9.91
CA ASP A 152 -7.68 -11.36 10.26
C ASP A 152 -9.20 -11.34 10.44
N ALA A 153 -9.90 -11.80 9.42
CA ALA A 153 -11.36 -11.81 9.41
C ALA A 153 -11.97 -12.82 10.40
N SER A 154 -11.21 -13.82 10.86
CA SER A 154 -11.71 -14.86 11.77
C SER A 154 -12.02 -14.32 13.17
N VAL A 155 -11.25 -13.31 13.61
CA VAL A 155 -11.39 -12.67 14.93
C VAL A 155 -11.66 -11.17 14.84
N ASP A 156 -11.94 -10.67 13.64
CA ASP A 156 -12.26 -9.27 13.34
C ASP A 156 -11.18 -8.30 13.84
N ASP A 157 -9.92 -8.60 13.52
CA ASP A 157 -8.77 -7.88 14.07
C ASP A 157 -7.77 -7.47 12.99
N TYR A 158 -7.20 -6.28 13.18
CA TYR A 158 -6.08 -5.82 12.38
C TYR A 158 -4.78 -6.31 13.01
N LYS A 159 -3.91 -6.88 12.19
CA LYS A 159 -2.63 -7.41 12.63
C LYS A 159 -1.48 -6.71 11.90
N VAL A 160 -0.44 -6.36 12.65
CA VAL A 160 0.86 -5.98 12.08
C VAL A 160 1.85 -7.08 12.41
N VAL A 161 2.55 -7.58 11.42
CA VAL A 161 3.63 -8.55 11.60
C VAL A 161 4.95 -7.83 11.41
N GLY A 162 5.84 -7.93 12.39
CA GLY A 162 7.23 -7.48 12.28
C GLY A 162 8.16 -8.68 12.29
N VAL A 163 9.02 -8.77 11.29
CA VAL A 163 10.06 -9.81 11.16
C VAL A 163 11.42 -9.15 11.31
N PHE A 164 12.10 -9.43 12.42
CA PHE A 164 13.48 -9.03 12.62
C PHE A 164 14.40 -10.02 11.92
N CYS A 165 14.88 -9.63 10.74
CA CYS A 165 15.75 -10.45 9.91
C CYS A 165 17.12 -10.56 10.58
N TYR A 166 17.67 -11.77 10.61
CA TYR A 166 18.90 -12.11 11.34
C TYR A 166 18.76 -11.88 12.86
N PRO A 167 17.94 -12.69 13.57
CA PRO A 167 17.82 -14.14 13.39
C PRO A 167 16.45 -14.66 12.91
N GLY A 168 15.61 -13.84 12.28
CA GLY A 168 14.29 -14.26 11.78
C GLY A 168 13.19 -14.24 12.84
N ILE A 169 13.30 -13.36 13.84
CA ILE A 169 12.32 -13.29 14.92
C ILE A 169 11.02 -12.66 14.43
N VAL A 170 9.90 -13.33 14.66
CA VAL A 170 8.59 -12.79 14.28
C VAL A 170 7.77 -12.38 15.50
N LYS A 171 7.19 -11.19 15.42
CA LYS A 171 6.16 -10.73 16.35
C LYS A 171 4.93 -10.24 15.59
N VAL A 172 3.77 -10.56 16.14
CA VAL A 172 2.47 -10.12 15.64
C VAL A 172 1.86 -9.18 16.66
N TYR A 173 1.51 -7.98 16.23
CA TYR A 173 0.69 -7.05 16.97
C TYR A 173 -0.78 -7.30 16.66
N SER A 174 -1.59 -7.42 17.70
CA SER A 174 -3.05 -7.40 17.60
C SER A 174 -3.56 -6.01 17.95
N LEU A 175 -4.34 -5.39 17.06
CA LEU A 175 -4.92 -4.08 17.33
C LEU A 175 -5.92 -4.14 18.49
N ARG A 176 -6.73 -5.20 18.51
CA ARG A 176 -7.72 -5.47 19.56
C ARG A 176 -7.07 -5.71 20.92
N ALA A 177 -6.04 -6.54 21.00
CA ALA A 177 -5.34 -6.84 22.25
C ALA A 177 -4.34 -5.73 22.65
N ASN A 178 -3.99 -4.85 21.70
CA ASN A 178 -3.07 -3.75 21.86
C ASN A 178 -1.66 -4.19 22.36
N CYS A 179 -1.20 -5.36 21.93
CA CYS A 179 0.10 -5.90 22.34
C CYS A 179 0.77 -6.69 21.22
N TRP A 180 2.10 -6.78 21.32
CA TRP A 180 2.92 -7.66 20.49
C TRP A 180 3.03 -9.03 21.14
N ARG A 181 2.92 -10.09 20.34
CA ARG A 181 3.20 -11.47 20.75
C ARG A 181 4.18 -12.12 19.78
N ARG A 182 5.12 -12.91 20.29
CA ARG A 182 6.04 -13.71 19.47
C ARG A 182 5.31 -14.94 18.92
N ILE A 183 5.58 -15.27 17.66
CA ILE A 183 5.15 -16.53 17.03
C ILE A 183 6.37 -17.36 16.64
N GLN A 184 6.18 -18.45 15.90
CA GLN A 184 7.28 -19.24 15.35
C GLN A 184 8.23 -18.34 14.54
N ASP A 185 9.53 -18.62 14.61
CA ASP A 185 10.52 -17.82 13.88
C ASP A 185 10.39 -18.05 12.36
N PHE A 186 10.72 -17.01 11.59
CA PHE A 186 10.67 -17.02 10.14
C PHE A 186 11.90 -17.76 9.62
N PRO A 187 11.73 -18.89 8.90
CA PRO A 187 12.87 -19.71 8.49
C PRO A 187 13.55 -19.19 7.21
N PHE A 188 13.08 -18.08 6.64
CA PHE A 188 13.55 -17.55 5.37
C PHE A 188 14.15 -16.14 5.53
N GLU A 189 14.98 -15.75 4.58
CA GLU A 189 15.51 -14.39 4.48
C GLU A 189 14.58 -13.53 3.62
N VAL A 190 14.07 -12.44 4.18
CA VAL A 190 13.21 -11.46 3.48
C VAL A 190 14.07 -10.28 3.04
N PHE A 191 13.90 -9.78 1.83
CA PHE A 191 14.62 -8.57 1.38
C PHE A 191 14.30 -7.34 2.24
N SER A 192 15.32 -6.52 2.55
CA SER A 192 15.21 -5.38 3.48
C SER A 192 14.30 -4.23 3.03
N ASN A 193 14.03 -4.15 1.72
CA ASN A 193 13.19 -3.14 1.08
C ASN A 193 11.78 -3.65 0.76
N GLU A 194 11.38 -4.83 1.26
CA GLU A 194 10.06 -5.41 0.98
C GLU A 194 9.12 -5.35 2.19
N ALA A 195 7.85 -5.09 1.89
CA ALA A 195 6.76 -5.16 2.85
C ALA A 195 5.83 -6.32 2.51
N GLY A 196 5.27 -6.97 3.54
CA GLY A 196 4.37 -8.11 3.39
C GLY A 196 3.08 -7.69 2.69
N LYS A 197 2.77 -8.34 1.56
CA LYS A 197 1.61 -8.04 0.71
C LYS A 197 0.37 -8.74 1.25
N HIS A 198 -0.64 -7.98 1.66
CA HIS A 198 -1.89 -8.54 2.17
C HIS A 198 -2.82 -8.97 1.04
N VAL A 199 -3.15 -10.27 1.00
CA VAL A 199 -4.12 -10.85 0.08
C VAL A 199 -4.85 -11.98 0.80
N ASP A 200 -6.17 -12.01 0.74
CA ASP A 200 -7.00 -13.12 1.24
C ASP A 200 -6.68 -13.56 2.69
N GLY A 201 -6.55 -12.59 3.60
CA GLY A 201 -6.27 -12.88 5.02
C GLY A 201 -4.83 -13.30 5.32
N THR A 202 -3.93 -13.25 4.34
CA THR A 202 -2.53 -13.65 4.48
C THR A 202 -1.58 -12.50 4.19
N LEU A 203 -0.34 -12.59 4.67
CA LEU A 203 0.76 -11.69 4.31
C LEU A 203 1.82 -12.45 3.51
N ASN A 204 2.19 -11.92 2.35
CA ASN A 204 3.05 -12.58 1.38
C ASN A 204 4.36 -11.80 1.24
N TRP A 205 5.50 -12.47 1.42
CA TRP A 205 6.83 -11.89 1.23
C TRP A 205 7.57 -12.60 0.10
N ALA A 206 8.32 -11.82 -0.68
CA ALA A 206 9.39 -12.34 -1.50
C ALA A 206 10.58 -12.67 -0.59
N VAL A 207 11.04 -13.91 -0.66
CA VAL A 207 12.17 -14.41 0.13
C VAL A 207 13.27 -14.93 -0.76
N PHE A 208 14.51 -14.82 -0.31
CA PHE A 208 15.67 -15.27 -1.06
C PHE A 208 15.58 -16.77 -1.39
N SER A 209 15.72 -17.14 -2.66
CA SER A 209 15.65 -18.55 -3.13
C SER A 209 17.02 -19.18 -3.42
N GLY A 210 18.13 -18.47 -3.20
CA GLY A 210 19.49 -18.97 -3.46
C GLY A 210 20.05 -18.66 -4.85
N GLN A 211 19.26 -18.11 -5.77
CA GLN A 211 19.70 -17.67 -7.10
C GLN A 211 19.50 -16.16 -7.28
N ASP A 212 20.46 -15.49 -7.92
CA ASP A 212 20.39 -14.06 -8.18
C ASP A 212 19.21 -13.72 -9.10
N GLY A 213 18.39 -12.73 -8.70
CA GLY A 213 17.20 -12.30 -9.45
C GLY A 213 15.94 -13.15 -9.22
N ASP A 214 16.06 -14.25 -8.47
CA ASP A 214 14.97 -15.16 -8.12
C ASP A 214 14.54 -15.02 -6.65
N PHE A 215 13.32 -15.43 -6.36
CA PHE A 215 12.69 -15.45 -5.03
C PHE A 215 11.61 -16.52 -4.93
N SER A 216 11.44 -17.07 -3.74
CA SER A 216 10.22 -17.81 -3.38
C SER A 216 9.21 -16.85 -2.77
N ILE A 217 7.92 -17.20 -2.83
CA ILE A 217 6.87 -16.44 -2.13
C ILE A 217 6.50 -17.24 -0.89
N VAL A 218 6.66 -16.64 0.28
CA VAL A 218 6.23 -17.24 1.54
C VAL A 218 5.08 -16.43 2.11
N SER A 219 3.99 -17.12 2.40
CA SER A 219 2.78 -16.57 2.98
C SER A 219 2.70 -16.91 4.47
N LEU A 220 2.27 -15.96 5.28
CA LEU A 220 1.82 -16.15 6.66
C LEU A 220 0.30 -15.98 6.70
N ASP A 221 -0.39 -17.03 7.10
CA ASP A 221 -1.82 -16.96 7.42
C ASP A 221 -2.01 -16.16 8.72
N LEU A 222 -2.79 -15.08 8.68
CA LEU A 222 -2.97 -14.23 9.86
C LEU A 222 -3.84 -14.88 10.94
N ALA A 223 -4.73 -15.80 10.57
CA ALA A 223 -5.63 -16.48 11.50
C ALA A 223 -4.94 -17.68 12.17
N GLN A 224 -4.27 -18.51 11.38
CA GLN A 224 -3.57 -19.71 11.85
C GLN A 224 -2.15 -19.42 12.34
N GLU A 225 -1.56 -18.29 11.94
CA GLU A 225 -0.17 -17.91 12.25
C GLU A 225 0.85 -18.94 11.77
N THR A 226 0.55 -19.60 10.64
CA THR A 226 1.38 -20.62 10.00
C THR A 226 1.95 -20.13 8.66
N TYR A 227 3.15 -20.60 8.34
CA TYR A 227 3.81 -20.30 7.07
C TYR A 227 3.48 -21.34 5.99
N LYS A 228 3.37 -20.88 4.76
CA LYS A 228 3.25 -21.74 3.58
C LYS A 228 3.94 -21.10 2.38
N GLU A 229 4.64 -21.90 1.60
CA GLU A 229 5.13 -21.46 0.30
C GLU A 229 3.97 -21.34 -0.69
N VAL A 230 3.91 -20.21 -1.40
CA VAL A 230 2.93 -19.95 -2.45
C VAL A 230 3.52 -20.42 -3.78
N THR A 231 2.80 -21.32 -4.43
CA THR A 231 3.24 -21.90 -5.71
C THR A 231 3.22 -20.85 -6.81
N GLN A 232 4.30 -20.82 -7.60
CA GLN A 232 4.50 -19.90 -8.70
C GLN A 232 4.35 -20.62 -10.06
N PRO A 233 3.90 -19.94 -11.12
CA PRO A 233 3.91 -20.48 -12.46
C PRO A 233 5.35 -20.48 -13.02
N CYS A 234 5.56 -21.15 -14.15
CA CYS A 234 6.77 -20.90 -14.92
C CYS A 234 6.58 -19.59 -15.68
N TYR A 235 7.37 -18.57 -15.33
CA TYR A 235 7.35 -17.28 -16.03
C TYR A 235 8.10 -17.33 -17.38
N GLY A 236 8.73 -18.47 -17.71
CA GLY A 236 9.55 -18.65 -18.91
C GLY A 236 11.03 -18.35 -18.65
N ASP A 237 11.84 -18.56 -19.68
CA ASP A 237 13.30 -18.40 -19.59
C ASP A 237 13.70 -16.92 -19.60
N ARG A 238 14.82 -16.58 -18.92
CA ARG A 238 15.48 -15.27 -18.98
C ARG A 238 14.71 -14.12 -18.31
N VAL A 239 14.04 -14.42 -17.19
CA VAL A 239 13.58 -13.37 -16.27
C VAL A 239 14.80 -12.84 -15.53
N ASP A 240 15.08 -11.54 -15.63
CA ASP A 240 16.23 -10.93 -14.97
C ASP A 240 15.90 -10.56 -13.52
N GLU A 241 14.71 -9.99 -13.31
CA GLU A 241 14.27 -9.44 -12.04
C GLU A 241 12.77 -9.69 -11.86
N ARG A 242 12.36 -9.91 -10.62
CA ARG A 242 10.95 -10.04 -10.25
C ARG A 242 10.59 -9.12 -9.10
N THR A 243 9.36 -8.63 -9.10
CA THR A 243 8.82 -7.80 -8.02
C THR A 243 7.46 -8.32 -7.60
N LEU A 244 7.28 -8.55 -6.29
CA LEU A 244 6.01 -8.96 -5.71
C LEU A 244 5.14 -7.74 -5.42
N GLY A 245 3.85 -7.83 -5.72
CA GLY A 245 2.91 -6.74 -5.48
C GLY A 245 1.48 -7.22 -5.26
N VAL A 246 0.58 -6.24 -5.10
CA VAL A 246 -0.86 -6.45 -5.10
C VAL A 246 -1.46 -5.55 -6.17
N LEU A 247 -2.32 -6.11 -7.02
CA LEU A 247 -3.00 -5.38 -8.07
C LEU A 247 -4.50 -5.70 -8.01
N ASP A 248 -5.29 -4.70 -7.64
CA ASP A 248 -6.74 -4.81 -7.43
C ASP A 248 -7.15 -6.00 -6.53
N GLY A 249 -6.41 -6.19 -5.45
CA GLY A 249 -6.67 -7.24 -4.45
C GLY A 249 -6.13 -8.62 -4.83
N TYR A 250 -5.55 -8.78 -6.02
CA TYR A 250 -4.86 -10.01 -6.42
C TYR A 250 -3.36 -9.92 -6.13
N LEU A 251 -2.78 -11.02 -5.67
CA LEU A 251 -1.32 -11.14 -5.62
C LEU A 251 -0.78 -11.09 -7.05
N CYS A 252 0.24 -10.28 -7.29
CA CYS A 252 0.85 -10.16 -8.61
C CYS A 252 2.38 -10.27 -8.55
N VAL A 253 2.96 -10.78 -9.62
CA VAL A 253 4.41 -10.77 -9.84
C VAL A 253 4.67 -10.05 -11.15
N LEU A 254 5.55 -9.05 -11.09
CA LEU A 254 6.08 -8.40 -12.26
C LEU A 254 7.41 -9.06 -12.63
N CYS A 255 7.55 -9.54 -13.86
CA CYS A 255 8.76 -10.17 -14.38
C CYS A 255 9.40 -9.26 -15.43
N SER A 256 10.66 -8.87 -15.22
CA SER A 256 11.46 -8.10 -16.17
C SER A 256 12.21 -9.02 -17.12
N TYR A 257 12.21 -8.70 -18.42
CA TYR A 257 12.87 -9.48 -19.46
C TYR A 257 13.86 -8.61 -20.24
N ARG A 258 15.14 -8.86 -20.04
CA ARG A 258 16.28 -8.25 -20.75
C ARG A 258 16.30 -6.74 -20.73
N LYS A 259 15.65 -6.12 -19.74
CA LYS A 259 15.39 -4.67 -19.71
C LYS A 259 14.73 -4.16 -21.01
N LEU A 260 13.98 -5.02 -21.72
CA LEU A 260 13.21 -4.68 -22.92
C LEU A 260 11.72 -4.47 -22.62
N TYR A 261 11.15 -5.34 -21.80
CA TYR A 261 9.76 -5.25 -21.35
C TYR A 261 9.60 -5.96 -20.01
N ALA A 262 8.46 -5.72 -19.37
CA ALA A 262 8.01 -6.47 -18.22
C ALA A 262 6.67 -7.13 -18.49
N GLU A 263 6.39 -8.25 -17.83
CA GLU A 263 5.06 -8.85 -17.79
C GLU A 263 4.49 -8.81 -16.39
N VAL A 264 3.21 -8.47 -16.28
CA VAL A 264 2.48 -8.52 -15.01
C VAL A 264 1.66 -9.80 -14.99
N TRP A 265 1.97 -10.69 -14.05
CA TRP A 265 1.23 -11.91 -13.77
C TRP A 265 0.37 -11.71 -12.52
N VAL A 266 -0.89 -12.15 -12.56
CA VAL A 266 -1.82 -12.03 -11.43
C VAL A 266 -2.39 -13.41 -11.07
N MET A 267 -2.46 -13.72 -9.78
CA MET A 267 -3.06 -14.94 -9.24
C MET A 267 -4.55 -14.69 -9.00
N LYS A 268 -5.43 -15.22 -9.87
CA LYS A 268 -6.87 -14.96 -9.79
C LYS A 268 -7.57 -15.69 -8.65
N GLU A 269 -7.07 -16.86 -8.28
CA GLU A 269 -7.55 -17.62 -7.14
C GLU A 269 -6.37 -17.85 -6.19
N TYR A 270 -6.42 -17.20 -5.03
CA TYR A 270 -5.29 -17.20 -4.12
C TYR A 270 -4.86 -18.63 -3.72
N GLY A 271 -3.55 -18.89 -3.73
CA GLY A 271 -2.95 -20.18 -3.42
C GLY A 271 -3.03 -21.24 -4.53
N LYS A 272 -3.70 -20.98 -5.67
CA LYS A 272 -3.77 -21.93 -6.80
C LYS A 272 -2.79 -21.57 -7.91
N ARG A 273 -1.86 -22.48 -8.20
CA ARG A 273 -0.83 -22.31 -9.24
C ARG A 273 -1.42 -22.08 -10.63
N GLU A 274 -2.49 -22.80 -10.95
CA GLU A 274 -3.13 -22.78 -12.26
C GLU A 274 -3.91 -21.48 -12.51
N SER A 275 -4.14 -20.68 -11.46
CA SER A 275 -4.87 -19.41 -11.55
C SER A 275 -3.99 -18.21 -11.94
N TRP A 276 -2.67 -18.40 -11.99
CA TRP A 276 -1.76 -17.36 -12.47
C TRP A 276 -1.98 -17.12 -13.96
N THR A 277 -2.33 -15.89 -14.31
CA THR A 277 -2.49 -15.46 -15.69
C THR A 277 -1.69 -14.21 -15.95
N LYS A 278 -1.10 -14.12 -17.14
CA LYS A 278 -0.52 -12.87 -17.62
C LYS A 278 -1.64 -11.86 -17.86
N LEU A 279 -1.52 -10.69 -17.23
CA LEU A 279 -2.44 -9.57 -17.39
C LEU A 279 -2.02 -8.68 -18.56
N VAL A 280 -0.74 -8.33 -18.63
CA VAL A 280 -0.22 -7.36 -19.61
C VAL A 280 1.28 -7.56 -19.84
N SER A 281 1.77 -7.09 -21.00
CA SER A 281 3.19 -6.85 -21.26
C SER A 281 3.41 -5.35 -21.43
N ILE A 282 4.42 -4.79 -20.75
CA ILE A 282 4.71 -3.36 -20.67
C ILE A 282 6.11 -3.14 -21.23
N PRO A 283 6.29 -2.43 -22.36
CA PRO A 283 7.63 -2.15 -22.88
C PRO A 283 8.38 -1.17 -21.97
N TYR A 284 9.69 -1.33 -21.85
CA TYR A 284 10.52 -0.32 -21.20
C TYR A 284 10.74 0.87 -22.13
N LEU A 285 10.86 2.06 -21.54
CA LEU A 285 11.16 3.28 -22.29
C LEU A 285 12.65 3.26 -22.70
N PRO A 286 12.99 3.65 -23.94
CA PRO A 286 14.35 3.55 -24.49
C PRO A 286 15.40 4.46 -23.84
N TYR A 287 15.01 5.27 -22.85
CA TYR A 287 15.87 6.16 -22.09
C TYR A 287 15.63 5.93 -20.59
N GLU A 288 16.56 5.24 -19.92
CA GLU A 288 17.11 5.60 -18.60
C GLU A 288 18.07 4.51 -18.12
N ARG A 289 19.32 4.89 -17.85
CA ARG A 289 20.42 4.03 -17.37
C ARG A 289 20.39 3.85 -15.83
N SER A 290 19.23 3.96 -15.20
CA SER A 290 19.05 3.71 -13.77
C SER A 290 18.35 2.38 -13.54
N GLU A 291 18.45 1.84 -12.32
CA GLU A 291 17.69 0.67 -11.88
C GLU A 291 16.19 0.94 -12.06
N MET A 292 15.57 0.19 -12.98
CA MET A 292 14.18 0.39 -13.38
C MET A 292 13.24 -0.38 -12.45
N PHE A 293 12.99 0.14 -11.25
CA PHE A 293 11.95 -0.40 -10.39
C PHE A 293 10.58 -0.21 -11.04
N LEU A 294 9.92 -1.30 -11.41
CA LEU A 294 8.58 -1.29 -11.96
C LEU A 294 7.63 -1.95 -10.97
N THR A 295 6.64 -1.21 -10.49
CA THR A 295 5.62 -1.76 -9.59
C THR A 295 4.23 -1.33 -10.06
N PRO A 296 3.32 -2.28 -10.33
CA PRO A 296 1.94 -1.94 -10.63
C PRO A 296 1.24 -1.46 -9.36
N VAL A 297 0.54 -0.34 -9.47
CA VAL A 297 -0.14 0.32 -8.35
C VAL A 297 -1.65 0.07 -8.42
N SER A 298 -2.26 0.28 -9.59
CA SER A 298 -3.70 0.06 -9.82
C SER A 298 -4.02 -0.13 -11.29
N VAL A 299 -5.19 -0.72 -11.59
CA VAL A 299 -5.73 -0.80 -12.95
C VAL A 299 -7.06 -0.05 -13.00
N SER A 300 -7.24 0.77 -14.04
CA SER A 300 -8.52 1.43 -14.30
C SER A 300 -9.53 0.47 -14.91
N LYS A 301 -10.81 0.87 -14.94
CA LYS A 301 -11.84 0.15 -15.71
C LYS A 301 -11.54 0.02 -17.19
N SER A 302 -10.86 1.01 -17.79
CA SER A 302 -10.50 1.01 -19.21
C SER A 302 -9.37 0.01 -19.52
N GLY A 303 -8.72 -0.54 -18.48
CA GLY A 303 -7.56 -1.43 -18.56
C GLY A 303 -6.23 -0.68 -18.56
N GLU A 304 -6.21 0.60 -18.22
CA GLU A 304 -4.98 1.39 -18.11
C GLU A 304 -4.34 1.14 -16.75
N ILE A 305 -3.01 1.06 -16.72
CA ILE A 305 -2.28 0.59 -15.56
C ILE A 305 -1.45 1.74 -15.00
N LEU A 306 -1.73 2.09 -13.75
CA LEU A 306 -0.90 3.02 -13.00
C LEU A 306 0.32 2.27 -12.47
N LEU A 307 1.50 2.75 -12.80
CA LEU A 307 2.78 2.12 -12.53
C LEU A 307 3.68 3.11 -11.81
N ARG A 308 4.42 2.63 -10.82
CA ARG A 308 5.67 3.29 -10.44
C ARG A 308 6.75 2.80 -11.40
N TYR A 309 7.41 3.72 -12.09
CA TYR A 309 8.50 3.46 -13.02
C TYR A 309 9.73 4.26 -12.57
N GLY A 310 10.71 3.55 -12.00
CA GLY A 310 11.87 4.17 -11.35
C GLY A 310 11.43 5.09 -10.22
N VAL A 311 11.60 6.39 -10.44
CA VAL A 311 11.26 7.44 -9.49
C VAL A 311 9.99 8.23 -9.83
N ASN A 312 9.31 7.83 -10.91
CA ASN A 312 8.11 8.49 -11.43
C ASN A 312 6.89 7.58 -11.28
N ILE A 313 5.71 8.19 -11.45
CA ILE A 313 4.46 7.47 -11.67
C ILE A 313 4.05 7.66 -13.13
N LEU A 314 3.74 6.57 -13.82
CA LEU A 314 3.32 6.55 -15.21
C LEU A 314 1.96 5.86 -15.33
N LEU A 315 1.19 6.28 -16.32
CA LEU A 315 0.00 5.58 -16.77
C LEU A 315 0.28 4.89 -18.09
N TYR A 316 0.15 3.56 -18.14
CA TYR A 316 0.31 2.78 -19.36
C TYR A 316 -1.05 2.37 -19.92
N ASN A 317 -1.28 2.69 -21.19
CA ASN A 317 -2.45 2.23 -21.94
C ASN A 317 -2.04 1.05 -22.85
N PRO A 318 -2.40 -0.20 -22.49
CA PRO A 318 -2.00 -1.38 -23.26
C PRO A 318 -2.66 -1.45 -24.63
N LYS A 319 -3.86 -0.87 -24.80
CA LYS A 319 -4.58 -0.88 -26.09
C LYS A 319 -3.92 0.02 -27.13
N LYS A 320 -3.36 1.14 -26.69
CA LYS A 320 -2.66 2.11 -27.56
C LYS A 320 -1.14 1.92 -27.54
N ASN A 321 -0.61 1.11 -26.63
CA ASN A 321 0.80 0.99 -26.32
C ASN A 321 1.47 2.36 -26.06
N MET A 322 0.84 3.17 -25.20
CA MET A 322 1.28 4.53 -24.91
C MET A 322 1.43 4.77 -23.41
N PHE A 323 2.43 5.56 -23.05
CA PHE A 323 2.61 6.07 -21.69
C PHE A 323 2.11 7.51 -21.59
N ARG A 324 1.57 7.83 -20.42
CA ARG A 324 1.24 9.19 -20.01
C ARG A 324 1.85 9.47 -18.65
N ILE A 325 2.43 10.65 -18.47
CA ILE A 325 3.00 11.10 -17.19
C ILE A 325 1.99 12.03 -16.53
N PRO A 326 1.39 11.66 -15.39
CA PRO A 326 0.60 12.60 -14.60
C PRO A 326 1.51 13.68 -14.02
N MET A 327 1.11 14.95 -14.18
CA MET A 327 1.80 16.08 -13.59
C MET A 327 1.26 16.31 -12.19
N PHE A 328 2.18 16.34 -11.23
CA PHE A 328 1.86 16.65 -9.85
C PHE A 328 2.48 18.01 -9.50
N PRO A 329 1.82 18.84 -8.70
CA PRO A 329 2.36 20.13 -8.26
C PRO A 329 3.48 19.88 -7.22
N TYR A 330 4.73 19.72 -7.67
CA TYR A 330 5.91 19.52 -6.82
C TYR A 330 7.05 20.49 -7.15
N ASP A 331 7.96 20.67 -6.19
CA ASP A 331 9.25 21.33 -6.36
C ASP A 331 10.21 20.42 -7.17
N VAL A 332 11.10 21.07 -7.95
CA VAL A 332 11.92 20.51 -9.03
C VAL A 332 12.89 19.38 -8.63
N ILE A 333 13.02 19.05 -7.33
CA ILE A 333 14.10 18.21 -6.77
C ILE A 333 13.58 16.94 -6.06
N SER A 334 12.29 16.59 -6.20
CA SER A 334 11.66 15.48 -5.48
C SER A 334 11.36 14.24 -6.34
N TYR A 335 11.31 13.06 -5.72
CA TYR A 335 11.09 11.79 -6.42
C TYR A 335 10.19 10.82 -5.64
N ILE A 336 9.48 9.92 -6.34
CA ILE A 336 8.50 9.01 -5.73
C ILE A 336 9.18 7.69 -5.33
N SER A 337 9.28 7.45 -4.02
CA SER A 337 9.97 6.29 -3.45
C SER A 337 9.05 5.11 -3.17
N GLN A 338 7.73 5.33 -3.04
CA GLN A 338 6.71 4.30 -2.88
C GLN A 338 5.35 4.80 -3.36
N ALA A 339 4.50 3.85 -3.78
CA ALA A 339 3.09 4.12 -4.05
C ALA A 339 2.23 2.95 -3.54
N GLU A 340 1.10 3.26 -2.91
CA GLU A 340 0.19 2.28 -2.32
C GLU A 340 -1.26 2.73 -2.51
N VAL A 341 -2.17 1.81 -2.84
CA VAL A 341 -3.60 2.14 -2.92
C VAL A 341 -4.24 1.93 -1.56
N TYR A 342 -5.09 2.87 -1.15
CA TYR A 342 -5.96 2.69 0.00
C TYR A 342 -7.39 3.13 -0.30
N GLU A 343 -8.29 2.73 0.57
CA GLU A 343 -9.72 3.01 0.48
C GLU A 343 -10.15 3.98 1.58
N GLU A 344 -10.96 4.98 1.23
CA GLU A 344 -11.59 5.84 2.23
C GLU A 344 -12.54 5.02 3.11
N SER A 345 -12.36 5.12 4.42
CA SER A 345 -13.17 4.36 5.38
C SER A 345 -13.46 5.15 6.65
N LEU A 346 -14.42 4.62 7.42
CA LEU A 346 -14.74 5.09 8.76
C LEU A 346 -14.10 4.22 9.85
N VAL A 347 -13.15 3.34 9.49
CA VAL A 347 -12.48 2.47 10.46
C VAL A 347 -11.51 3.30 11.31
N SER A 348 -11.67 3.31 12.62
CA SER A 348 -10.73 4.01 13.50
C SER A 348 -9.65 3.05 14.03
N PRO A 349 -8.35 3.39 13.91
CA PRO A 349 -7.28 2.62 14.56
C PRO A 349 -7.27 2.80 16.09
N THR A 350 -8.03 3.76 16.64
CA THR A 350 -8.08 4.03 18.09
C THR A 350 -9.34 3.52 18.77
N ALA A 351 -10.33 3.06 18.00
CA ALA A 351 -11.53 2.46 18.57
C ALA A 351 -11.18 1.07 19.12
N VAL A 352 -10.86 1.01 20.41
CA VAL A 352 -10.84 -0.28 21.11
C VAL A 352 -12.29 -0.73 21.20
N ASN A 353 -12.62 -1.89 20.62
CA ASN A 353 -13.93 -2.52 20.79
C ASN A 353 -14.15 -2.75 22.30
N GLN A 354 -14.80 -1.79 22.96
CA GLN A 354 -15.22 -1.88 24.35
C GLN A 354 -16.47 -2.75 24.44
N HIS A 355 -16.33 -4.04 24.11
CA HIS A 355 -17.32 -5.02 24.49
C HIS A 355 -16.60 -6.11 25.27
N ARG A 356 -16.84 -6.03 26.59
CA ARG A 356 -16.49 -7.02 27.62
C ARG A 356 -17.01 -8.40 27.29
#